data_AF-A0A2I6S3J3-F1
#
_entry.id   AF-A0A2I6S3J3-F1
#
_cell.length_a   1.000
_cell.length_b   1.000
_cell.length_c   1.000
_cell.angle_alpha   90.00
_cell.angle_beta   90.00
_cell.angle_gamma   90.00
#
_symmetry.space_group_name_H-M   'P 1'
#
loop_
_entity.id
_entity.type
_entity.pdbx_description
1 polymer ?
#
loop_
_entity_poly.entity_id
_entity_poly.type
_entity_poly.pdbx_seq_one_letter_code
_entity_poly.pdbx_strand_id
1 'polypeptide(L)'
;MSVARGGFASCPPGGEDAGPWNPGLGPELPRHLLPLSTIFRPENVFTSVEHAHEAREFTGLELQELVVFRPQRLVLHELLIRITADLSVPAGSLYEELGINFREMADRIDQGWIAPRMDQIVDEYERMREALEAFVDEELGATIFRAAPAQPAPGGVWAGVARLFGRGAAARADDEGGPEHEERVRRDWARKACAEDDPLRRAAYRALSRAVSAMHIKHGRMWADREVLTALALGMAANDYCSEAIGRLIEPWIEDAATQLGYVRLPAQARPIVLNTKGASASGKSTLRPMQERLVERIGERWVDFALISPDIWRKYLLDYASLGEAYMYAGALTGIELEIIDHKLDRYMACKAEGGEMSHLLIDRFRFDSFALDSDQAGSNLLTRFGHLIYIFFMITPPHETVERAWLRGLQFGRFKSVEDLLAHNIEAYSGMPEIFFTWALRTNKSVHFEFLDNSVPKGETPLTVAFGWNGDMNVLDVKGLVDVERYRKINVHANCPQAVYPPPEQMAVEHNTLFLLQCIRRIPNVNFVHRDSGRTYARFEAAKLAWVDASLLERAFAQPEVRAALTAVAPEIVTRPRDDPEAARAHSAALQAARFHTLGRWGD
;
A
#
# COMPACT_ATOMS: atom_id res chain seq x y z
N MET A 1 -32.40 19.09 -28.24
CA MET A 1 -31.08 18.75 -28.80
C MET A 1 -30.53 17.60 -27.98
N SER A 2 -30.60 16.40 -28.56
CA SER A 2 -30.20 15.13 -27.95
C SER A 2 -28.68 15.00 -28.01
N VAL A 3 -28.01 14.93 -26.87
CA VAL A 3 -26.58 14.62 -26.78
C VAL A 3 -26.48 13.11 -26.63
N ALA A 4 -26.07 12.46 -27.72
CA ALA A 4 -25.85 11.02 -27.78
C ALA A 4 -24.74 10.63 -26.80
N ARG A 5 -25.09 9.82 -25.80
CA ARG A 5 -24.13 9.03 -25.03
C ARG A 5 -23.57 7.96 -25.96
N GLY A 6 -22.32 8.11 -26.38
CA GLY A 6 -21.59 7.06 -27.07
C GLY A 6 -21.40 5.88 -26.13
N GLY A 7 -22.15 4.80 -26.36
CA GLY A 7 -21.87 3.52 -25.72
C GLY A 7 -20.56 2.97 -26.26
N PHE A 8 -19.59 2.73 -25.39
CA PHE A 8 -18.49 1.84 -25.70
C PHE A 8 -19.08 0.45 -25.95
N ALA A 9 -19.10 0.01 -27.21
CA ALA A 9 -19.36 -1.38 -27.51
C ALA A 9 -18.26 -2.21 -26.85
N SER A 10 -18.63 -3.04 -25.88
CA SER A 10 -17.71 -3.97 -25.23
C SER A 10 -17.29 -5.02 -26.27
N CYS A 11 -16.10 -4.84 -26.86
CA CYS A 11 -15.44 -5.95 -27.55
C CYS A 11 -15.14 -7.04 -26.51
N PRO A 12 -15.32 -8.31 -26.86
CA PRO A 12 -14.95 -9.40 -25.98
C PRO A 12 -13.46 -9.29 -25.64
N PRO A 13 -13.07 -9.50 -24.37
CA PRO A 13 -11.67 -9.50 -23.98
C PRO A 13 -10.92 -10.57 -24.79
N GLY A 14 -9.98 -10.14 -25.65
CA GLY A 14 -9.07 -11.03 -26.36
C GLY A 14 -9.44 -11.34 -27.81
N GLY A 15 -10.22 -10.47 -28.48
CA GLY A 15 -10.47 -10.56 -29.93
C GLY A 15 -9.19 -10.40 -30.79
N GLU A 16 -9.30 -10.62 -32.10
CA GLU A 16 -8.18 -10.56 -33.07
C GLU A 16 -7.43 -9.21 -33.10
N ASP A 17 -8.06 -8.13 -32.61
CA ASP A 17 -7.49 -6.77 -32.49
C ASP A 17 -6.94 -6.43 -31.08
N ALA A 18 -6.88 -7.40 -30.16
CA ALA A 18 -6.44 -7.15 -28.79
C ALA A 18 -4.93 -6.90 -28.70
N GLY A 19 -4.54 -5.84 -27.99
CA GLY A 19 -3.14 -5.44 -27.83
C GLY A 19 -2.90 -4.60 -26.58
N PRO A 20 -1.65 -4.18 -26.31
CA PRO A 20 -1.29 -3.46 -25.10
C PRO A 20 -2.09 -2.16 -24.90
N TRP A 21 -2.43 -1.49 -25.99
CA TRP A 21 -3.21 -0.24 -25.99
C TRP A 21 -4.71 -0.43 -26.21
N ASN A 22 -5.15 -1.67 -26.40
CA ASN A 22 -6.56 -2.04 -26.53
C ASN A 22 -6.78 -3.47 -25.97
N PRO A 23 -6.67 -3.66 -24.65
CA PRO A 23 -6.77 -5.00 -24.05
C PRO A 23 -8.21 -5.53 -23.97
N GLY A 24 -9.21 -4.72 -24.32
CA GLY A 24 -10.62 -5.06 -24.10
C GLY A 24 -11.04 -5.00 -22.62
N LEU A 25 -10.28 -4.28 -21.79
CA LEU A 25 -10.54 -4.11 -20.36
C LEU A 25 -10.86 -2.65 -20.03
N GLY A 26 -11.93 -2.45 -19.25
CA GLY A 26 -12.21 -1.19 -18.57
C GLY A 26 -11.60 -1.15 -17.16
N PRO A 27 -11.49 0.03 -16.54
CA PRO A 27 -11.00 0.18 -15.17
C PRO A 27 -11.98 -0.39 -14.13
N GLU A 28 -13.28 -0.32 -14.41
CA GLU A 28 -14.31 -0.91 -13.56
C GLU A 28 -14.59 -2.36 -13.93
N LEU A 29 -14.78 -3.21 -12.92
CA LEU A 29 -15.24 -4.57 -13.11
C LEU A 29 -16.69 -4.57 -13.64
N PRO A 30 -16.99 -5.19 -14.79
CA PRO A 30 -18.35 -5.27 -15.30
C PRO A 30 -19.32 -5.87 -14.29
N ARG A 31 -20.53 -5.31 -14.19
CA ARG A 31 -21.54 -5.73 -13.19
C ARG A 31 -21.85 -7.23 -13.22
N HIS A 32 -21.90 -7.83 -14.40
CA HIS A 32 -22.18 -9.25 -14.57
C HIS A 32 -21.03 -10.16 -14.06
N LEU A 33 -19.83 -9.62 -13.86
CA LEU A 33 -18.67 -10.33 -13.29
C LEU A 33 -18.52 -10.12 -11.79
N LEU A 34 -19.27 -9.20 -11.17
CA LEU A 34 -19.22 -8.97 -9.71
C LEU A 34 -19.39 -10.27 -8.89
N PRO A 35 -20.33 -11.18 -9.21
CA PRO A 35 -20.48 -12.43 -8.46
C PRO A 35 -19.26 -13.36 -8.51
N LEU A 36 -18.35 -13.18 -9.48
CA LEU A 36 -17.11 -13.94 -9.58
C LEU A 36 -15.99 -13.37 -8.68
N SER A 37 -16.17 -12.16 -8.16
CA SER A 37 -15.21 -11.52 -7.26
C SER A 37 -15.08 -12.33 -5.99
N THR A 38 -13.86 -12.54 -5.50
CA THR A 38 -13.63 -13.43 -4.36
C THR A 38 -14.34 -12.98 -3.08
N ILE A 39 -14.62 -11.67 -2.95
CA ILE A 39 -15.41 -11.09 -1.85
C ILE A 39 -16.93 -11.28 -1.98
N PHE A 40 -17.42 -11.90 -3.06
CA PHE A 40 -18.85 -12.11 -3.31
C PHE A 40 -19.21 -13.57 -3.63
N ARG A 41 -18.20 -14.44 -3.73
CA ARG A 41 -18.42 -15.87 -3.95
C ARG A 41 -19.03 -16.51 -2.70
N PRO A 42 -20.16 -17.24 -2.80
CA PRO A 42 -20.90 -17.74 -1.64
C PRO A 42 -20.12 -18.74 -0.78
N GLU A 43 -19.10 -19.39 -1.34
CA GLU A 43 -18.15 -20.24 -0.61
C GLU A 43 -17.16 -19.47 0.26
N ASN A 44 -16.95 -18.18 0.00
CA ASN A 44 -15.99 -17.33 0.71
C ASN A 44 -16.65 -16.44 1.76
N VAL A 45 -17.89 -16.00 1.51
CA VAL A 45 -18.55 -14.94 2.28
C VAL A 45 -20.00 -15.28 2.62
N PHE A 46 -20.52 -14.67 3.68
CA PHE A 46 -21.94 -14.70 4.02
C PHE A 46 -22.73 -13.61 3.29
N THR A 47 -22.08 -12.51 2.93
CA THR A 47 -22.71 -11.33 2.31
C THR A 47 -22.92 -11.52 0.81
N SER A 48 -24.13 -11.26 0.30
CA SER A 48 -24.41 -11.26 -1.16
C SER A 48 -23.98 -9.94 -1.82
N VAL A 49 -23.85 -9.95 -3.16
CA VAL A 49 -23.54 -8.74 -3.94
C VAL A 49 -24.57 -7.65 -3.69
N GLU A 50 -25.85 -8.01 -3.75
CA GLU A 50 -26.98 -7.09 -3.58
C GLU A 50 -26.92 -6.44 -2.20
N HIS A 51 -26.79 -7.24 -1.15
CA HIS A 51 -26.75 -6.73 0.22
C HIS A 51 -25.55 -5.80 0.47
N ALA A 52 -24.36 -6.15 -0.04
CA ALA A 52 -23.19 -5.29 0.12
C ALA A 52 -23.35 -3.93 -0.59
N HIS A 53 -23.95 -3.92 -1.78
CA HIS A 53 -24.20 -2.69 -2.53
C HIS A 53 -25.30 -1.84 -1.89
N GLU A 54 -26.39 -2.45 -1.40
CA GLU A 54 -27.43 -1.76 -0.63
C GLU A 54 -26.86 -1.17 0.65
N ALA A 55 -26.05 -1.93 1.40
CA ALA A 55 -25.39 -1.46 2.60
C ALA A 55 -24.39 -0.33 2.32
N ARG A 56 -23.68 -0.35 1.19
CA ARG A 56 -22.80 0.75 0.75
C ARG A 56 -23.61 2.00 0.41
N GLU A 57 -24.69 1.86 -0.32
CA GLU A 57 -25.60 2.96 -0.64
C GLU A 57 -26.28 3.52 0.61
N PHE A 58 -26.54 2.69 1.61
CA PHE A 58 -27.12 3.12 2.87
C PHE A 58 -26.11 3.75 3.82
N THR A 59 -24.92 3.17 4.01
CA THR A 59 -23.97 3.60 5.06
C THR A 59 -22.86 4.51 4.56
N GLY A 60 -22.46 4.37 3.29
CA GLY A 60 -21.25 4.99 2.76
C GLY A 60 -19.95 4.26 3.13
N LEU A 61 -20.03 3.10 3.77
CA LEU A 61 -18.88 2.22 3.98
C LEU A 61 -18.42 1.60 2.66
N GLU A 62 -17.12 1.33 2.54
CA GLU A 62 -16.59 0.65 1.36
C GLU A 62 -16.91 -0.85 1.39
N LEU A 63 -16.90 -1.50 0.23
CA LEU A 63 -17.24 -2.92 0.10
C LEU A 63 -16.36 -3.81 0.99
N GLN A 64 -15.09 -3.45 1.18
CA GLN A 64 -14.15 -4.14 2.07
C GLN A 64 -14.57 -4.15 3.55
N GLU A 65 -15.39 -3.19 3.98
CA GLU A 65 -15.89 -3.10 5.36
C GLU A 65 -17.23 -3.85 5.53
N LEU A 66 -17.93 -4.14 4.44
CA LEU A 66 -19.31 -4.66 4.45
C LEU A 66 -19.42 -6.17 4.19
N VAL A 67 -18.43 -6.74 3.51
CA VAL A 67 -18.40 -8.18 3.22
C VAL A 67 -18.00 -8.95 4.46
N VAL A 68 -18.78 -9.96 4.88
CA VAL A 68 -18.45 -10.83 6.02
C VAL A 68 -17.94 -12.17 5.52
N PHE A 69 -16.69 -12.50 5.86
CA PHE A 69 -16.05 -13.74 5.42
C PHE A 69 -16.49 -14.94 6.25
N ARG A 70 -16.52 -16.10 5.59
CA ARG A 70 -16.66 -17.39 6.27
C ARG A 70 -15.38 -17.78 7.00
N PRO A 71 -15.46 -18.55 8.10
CA PRO A 71 -14.28 -18.99 8.84
C PRO A 71 -13.23 -19.69 7.96
N GLN A 72 -13.66 -20.53 7.01
CA GLN A 72 -12.77 -21.21 6.06
C GLN A 72 -11.92 -20.21 5.26
N ARG A 73 -12.51 -19.07 4.87
CA ARG A 73 -11.80 -18.04 4.11
C ARG A 73 -10.89 -17.20 5.00
N LEU A 74 -11.30 -16.94 6.24
CA LEU A 74 -10.45 -16.29 7.24
C LEU A 74 -9.21 -17.15 7.56
N VAL A 75 -9.35 -18.47 7.67
CA VAL A 75 -8.22 -19.39 7.83
C VAL A 75 -7.22 -19.24 6.69
N LEU A 76 -7.71 -19.19 5.45
CA LEU A 76 -6.85 -18.97 4.29
C LEU A 76 -6.11 -17.63 4.41
N HIS A 77 -6.78 -16.54 4.79
CA HIS A 77 -6.13 -15.25 5.00
C HIS A 77 -4.99 -15.34 6.02
N GLU A 78 -5.25 -15.93 7.17
CA GLU A 78 -4.24 -16.08 8.23
C GLU A 78 -3.09 -17.00 7.81
N LEU A 79 -3.36 -18.09 7.09
CA LEU A 79 -2.32 -18.96 6.54
C LEU A 79 -1.38 -18.18 5.60
N LEU A 80 -1.93 -17.38 4.67
CA LEU A 80 -1.14 -16.55 3.76
C LEU A 80 -0.25 -15.57 4.51
N ILE A 81 -0.79 -14.95 5.57
CA ILE A 81 -0.08 -13.99 6.42
C ILE A 81 1.08 -14.68 7.14
N ARG A 82 0.83 -15.80 7.83
CA ARG A 82 1.85 -16.53 8.61
C ARG A 82 2.97 -17.07 7.73
N ILE A 83 2.67 -17.63 6.56
CA ILE A 83 3.71 -18.07 5.62
C ILE A 83 4.56 -16.88 5.18
N THR A 84 3.94 -15.76 4.82
CA THR A 84 4.64 -14.56 4.34
C THR A 84 5.51 -13.92 5.42
N ALA A 85 5.01 -13.88 6.66
CA ALA A 85 5.62 -13.14 7.75
C ALA A 85 6.62 -13.97 8.56
N ASP A 86 6.44 -15.29 8.67
CA ASP A 86 7.20 -16.14 9.60
C ASP A 86 8.04 -17.24 8.95
N LEU A 87 7.83 -17.53 7.66
CA LEU A 87 8.58 -18.54 6.92
C LEU A 87 9.38 -17.92 5.79
N SER A 88 10.59 -18.44 5.57
CA SER A 88 11.37 -18.10 4.39
C SER A 88 10.81 -18.85 3.19
N VAL A 89 10.32 -18.10 2.21
CA VAL A 89 9.82 -18.65 0.94
C VAL A 89 10.91 -18.54 -0.11
N PRO A 90 11.39 -19.66 -0.71
CA PRO A 90 12.41 -19.60 -1.73
C PRO A 90 11.95 -18.76 -2.93
N ALA A 91 12.67 -17.69 -3.23
CA ALA A 91 12.33 -16.79 -4.33
C ALA A 91 12.53 -17.44 -5.71
N GLY A 92 13.45 -18.40 -5.79
CA GLY A 92 13.83 -19.07 -7.02
C GLY A 92 14.68 -18.20 -7.96
N SER A 93 15.13 -18.80 -9.07
CA SER A 93 15.91 -18.12 -10.10
C SER A 93 15.05 -17.39 -11.13
N LEU A 94 13.81 -17.85 -11.31
CA LEU A 94 12.82 -17.27 -12.21
C LEU A 94 11.74 -16.50 -11.45
N TYR A 95 11.17 -15.49 -12.11
CA TYR A 95 10.16 -14.60 -11.54
C TYR A 95 8.93 -15.33 -10.94
N GLU A 96 8.48 -16.41 -11.58
CA GLU A 96 7.30 -17.17 -11.21
C GLU A 96 7.51 -18.13 -10.03
N GLU A 97 8.75 -18.52 -9.76
CA GLU A 97 9.09 -19.55 -8.78
C GLU A 97 8.68 -19.15 -7.37
N LEU A 98 8.86 -17.88 -6.96
CA LEU A 98 8.36 -17.40 -5.66
C LEU A 98 6.87 -17.72 -5.47
N GLY A 99 6.06 -17.45 -6.49
CA GLY A 99 4.62 -17.69 -6.41
C GLY A 99 4.29 -19.19 -6.42
N ILE A 100 5.06 -20.01 -7.13
CA ILE A 100 4.89 -21.47 -7.16
C ILE A 100 5.24 -22.06 -5.80
N ASN A 101 6.44 -21.77 -5.29
CA ASN A 101 6.94 -22.26 -4.00
C ASN A 101 6.02 -21.83 -2.86
N PHE A 102 5.54 -20.58 -2.89
CA PHE A 102 4.58 -20.08 -1.90
C PHE A 102 3.30 -20.93 -1.88
N ARG A 103 2.70 -21.18 -3.07
CA ARG A 103 1.45 -21.96 -3.15
C ARG A 103 1.66 -23.41 -2.74
N GLU A 104 2.78 -24.01 -3.11
CA GLU A 104 3.13 -25.37 -2.68
C GLU A 104 3.26 -25.46 -1.14
N MET A 105 3.94 -24.49 -0.53
CA MET A 105 4.06 -24.43 0.93
C MET A 105 2.68 -24.29 1.59
N ALA A 106 1.84 -23.39 1.07
CA ALA A 106 0.47 -23.17 1.57
C ALA A 106 -0.38 -24.43 1.44
N ASP A 107 -0.40 -25.07 0.28
CA ASP A 107 -1.18 -26.29 0.04
C ASP A 107 -0.77 -27.45 0.95
N ARG A 108 0.55 -27.64 1.16
CA ARG A 108 1.05 -28.72 2.02
C ARG A 108 0.68 -28.51 3.48
N ILE A 109 0.78 -27.26 3.97
CA ILE A 109 0.38 -26.91 5.33
C ILE A 109 -1.14 -27.04 5.48
N ASP A 110 -1.90 -26.52 4.52
CA ASP A 110 -3.35 -26.56 4.55
C ASP A 110 -3.86 -28.00 4.61
N GLN A 111 -3.47 -28.85 3.64
CA GLN A 111 -3.95 -30.22 3.53
C GLN A 111 -3.52 -31.11 4.70
N GLY A 112 -2.30 -30.92 5.22
CA GLY A 112 -1.75 -31.78 6.26
C GLY A 112 -2.15 -31.38 7.68
N TRP A 113 -2.31 -30.08 7.95
CA TRP A 113 -2.47 -29.56 9.32
C TRP A 113 -3.74 -28.76 9.55
N ILE A 114 -4.25 -28.04 8.56
CA ILE A 114 -5.37 -27.11 8.77
C ILE A 114 -6.70 -27.76 8.38
N ALA A 115 -6.83 -28.23 7.14
CA ALA A 115 -8.04 -28.84 6.62
C ALA A 115 -8.58 -29.99 7.50
N PRO A 116 -7.75 -30.89 8.07
CA PRO A 116 -8.24 -31.94 8.98
C PRO A 116 -8.87 -31.43 10.28
N ARG A 117 -8.64 -30.15 10.63
CA ARG A 117 -9.12 -29.50 11.86
C ARG A 117 -10.13 -28.39 11.56
N MET A 118 -10.63 -28.30 10.33
CA MET A 118 -11.52 -27.21 9.91
C MET A 118 -12.79 -27.12 10.76
N ASP A 119 -13.40 -28.26 11.12
CA ASP A 119 -14.59 -28.29 11.97
C ASP A 119 -14.34 -27.62 13.33
N GLN A 120 -13.18 -27.89 13.95
CA GLN A 120 -12.77 -27.24 15.20
C GLN A 120 -12.67 -25.71 15.04
N ILE A 121 -12.16 -25.24 13.90
CA ILE A 121 -12.03 -23.80 13.63
C ILE A 121 -13.40 -23.16 13.43
N VAL A 122 -14.31 -23.84 12.73
CA VAL A 122 -15.68 -23.38 12.50
C VAL A 122 -16.43 -23.26 13.82
N ASP A 123 -16.34 -24.26 14.69
CA ASP A 123 -16.97 -24.24 16.02
C ASP A 123 -16.46 -23.07 16.87
N GLU A 124 -15.15 -22.84 16.86
CA GLU A 124 -14.53 -21.73 17.60
C GLU A 124 -14.93 -20.37 17.01
N TYR A 125 -15.05 -20.26 15.69
CA TYR A 125 -15.56 -19.06 15.04
C TYR A 125 -17.00 -18.76 15.45
N GLU A 126 -17.90 -19.75 15.44
CA GLU A 126 -19.30 -19.55 15.83
C GLU A 126 -19.41 -19.12 17.30
N ARG A 127 -18.64 -19.77 18.20
CA ARG A 127 -18.57 -19.38 19.61
C ARG A 127 -18.13 -17.92 19.79
N MET A 128 -17.12 -17.48 19.04
CA MET A 128 -16.64 -16.10 19.07
C MET A 128 -17.64 -15.11 18.49
N ARG A 129 -18.34 -15.50 17.41
CA ARG A 129 -19.37 -14.68 16.76
C ARG A 129 -20.57 -14.47 17.68
N GLU A 130 -21.04 -15.52 18.35
CA GLU A 130 -22.13 -15.43 19.33
C GLU A 130 -21.78 -14.52 20.51
N ALA A 131 -20.53 -14.62 21.02
CA ALA A 131 -20.05 -13.75 22.09
C ALA A 131 -19.97 -12.26 21.66
N LEU A 132 -19.52 -12.01 20.42
CA LEU A 132 -19.53 -10.67 19.83
C LEU A 132 -20.95 -10.12 19.68
N GLU A 133 -21.88 -10.93 19.16
CA GLU A 133 -23.27 -10.54 18.95
C GLU A 133 -23.95 -10.18 20.26
N ALA A 134 -23.80 -11.01 21.29
CA ALA A 134 -24.35 -10.75 22.62
C ALA A 134 -23.82 -9.43 23.21
N PHE A 135 -22.52 -9.17 23.09
CA PHE A 135 -21.91 -7.94 23.58
C PHE A 135 -22.35 -6.69 22.81
N VAL A 136 -22.38 -6.77 21.47
CA VAL A 136 -22.83 -5.67 20.61
C VAL A 136 -24.29 -5.32 20.91
N ASP A 137 -25.15 -6.34 21.03
CA ASP A 137 -26.56 -6.13 21.30
C ASP A 137 -26.79 -5.50 22.69
N GLU A 138 -26.07 -5.97 23.71
CA GLU A 138 -26.11 -5.40 25.07
C GLU A 138 -25.67 -3.93 25.08
N GLU A 139 -24.52 -3.62 24.47
CA GLU A 139 -23.97 -2.25 24.43
C GLU A 139 -24.91 -1.30 23.68
N LEU A 140 -25.50 -1.73 22.55
CA LEU A 140 -26.46 -0.94 21.79
C LEU A 140 -27.73 -0.63 22.60
N GLY A 141 -28.24 -1.62 23.34
CA GLY A 141 -29.40 -1.45 24.23
C GLY A 141 -29.10 -0.55 25.43
N ALA A 142 -27.87 -0.55 25.94
CA ALA A 142 -27.45 0.27 27.07
C ALA A 142 -27.15 1.73 26.70
N THR A 143 -26.88 2.02 25.42
CA THR A 143 -26.40 3.32 24.96
C THR A 143 -27.39 4.00 24.01
N ILE A 144 -27.23 3.82 22.70
CA ILE A 144 -27.97 4.55 21.65
C ILE A 144 -29.46 4.23 21.68
N PHE A 145 -29.82 2.96 21.94
CA PHE A 145 -31.22 2.52 21.99
C PHE A 145 -31.73 2.39 23.42
N ARG A 146 -31.13 3.12 24.36
CA ARG A 146 -31.57 3.12 25.76
C ARG A 146 -33.02 3.57 25.86
N ALA A 147 -33.89 2.70 26.37
CA ALA A 147 -35.26 3.08 26.67
C ALA A 147 -35.27 4.15 27.78
N ALA A 148 -35.99 5.25 27.55
CA ALA A 148 -36.19 6.27 28.58
C ALA A 148 -36.82 5.62 29.82
N PRO A 149 -36.34 5.92 31.04
CA PRO A 149 -36.97 5.39 32.24
C PRO A 149 -38.44 5.82 32.27
N ALA A 150 -39.35 4.86 32.47
CA ALA A 150 -40.78 5.14 32.57
C ALA A 150 -41.00 6.23 33.63
N GLN A 151 -41.40 7.43 33.20
CA GLN A 151 -41.72 8.50 34.14
C GLN A 151 -42.90 8.00 34.99
N PRO A 152 -42.78 7.97 36.34
CA PRO A 152 -43.95 7.70 37.17
C PRO A 152 -44.99 8.76 36.85
N ALA A 153 -46.20 8.31 36.46
CA ALA A 153 -47.30 9.21 36.17
C ALA A 153 -47.49 10.18 37.34
N PRO A 154 -47.54 11.50 37.12
CA PRO A 154 -47.79 12.44 38.21
C PRO A 154 -49.22 12.23 38.70
N GLY A 155 -49.35 11.43 39.76
CA GLY A 155 -50.56 11.35 40.55
C GLY A 155 -50.75 12.65 41.30
N GLY A 156 -51.80 13.42 40.96
CA GLY A 156 -52.24 14.52 41.81
C GLY A 156 -52.76 15.73 41.05
N VAL A 157 -53.98 16.15 41.41
CA VAL A 157 -54.81 17.23 40.86
C VAL A 157 -54.20 18.65 41.05
N TRP A 158 -52.93 18.76 41.43
CA TRP A 158 -52.25 20.02 41.78
C TRP A 158 -51.09 20.41 40.85
N ALA A 159 -51.00 19.82 39.65
CA ALA A 159 -50.01 20.18 38.64
C ALA A 159 -50.30 21.52 37.89
N GLY A 160 -51.45 22.16 38.14
CA GLY A 160 -51.89 23.37 37.42
C GLY A 160 -51.28 24.69 37.90
N VAL A 161 -50.79 24.78 39.14
CA VAL A 161 -50.39 26.07 39.75
C VAL A 161 -48.87 26.32 39.67
N ALA A 162 -48.05 25.28 39.50
CA ALA A 162 -46.59 25.42 39.37
C ALA A 162 -46.11 25.92 37.99
N ARG A 163 -47.00 26.01 36.98
CA ARG A 163 -46.65 26.48 35.62
C ARG A 163 -46.61 28.01 35.45
N LEU A 164 -47.04 28.78 36.46
CA LEU A 164 -47.17 30.24 36.34
C LEU A 164 -46.01 31.05 36.96
N PHE A 165 -45.11 30.44 37.73
CA PHE A 165 -44.01 31.16 38.41
C PHE A 165 -42.67 30.41 38.41
N GLY A 166 -42.25 29.91 37.24
CA GLY A 166 -40.98 29.21 37.11
C GLY A 166 -40.38 29.26 35.71
N ARG A 167 -39.94 30.44 35.25
CA ARG A 167 -38.87 30.55 34.24
C ARG A 167 -37.52 30.31 34.94
N GLY A 168 -37.30 29.08 35.38
CA GLY A 168 -35.96 28.56 35.60
C GLY A 168 -35.55 27.90 34.29
N ALA A 169 -34.33 28.18 33.82
CA ALA A 169 -33.77 27.55 32.64
C ALA A 169 -34.15 26.06 32.61
N ALA A 170 -34.95 25.66 31.64
CA ALA A 170 -34.98 24.27 31.26
C ALA A 170 -33.53 23.98 30.90
N ALA A 171 -32.82 23.31 31.82
CA ALA A 171 -31.67 22.52 31.44
C ALA A 171 -32.13 21.80 30.19
N ARG A 172 -31.44 22.05 29.06
CA ARG A 172 -31.67 21.32 27.81
C ARG A 172 -31.91 19.89 28.25
N ALA A 173 -33.15 19.40 28.13
CA ALA A 173 -33.38 17.99 28.27
C ALA A 173 -32.41 17.42 27.25
N ASP A 174 -31.40 16.69 27.75
CA ASP A 174 -30.47 15.99 26.88
C ASP A 174 -31.35 15.32 25.83
N ASP A 175 -31.13 15.66 24.56
CA ASP A 175 -31.90 15.11 23.45
C ASP A 175 -31.49 13.63 23.35
N GLU A 176 -32.03 12.82 24.28
CA GLU A 176 -31.84 11.38 24.41
C GLU A 176 -32.47 10.77 23.15
N GLY A 177 -31.63 10.62 22.10
CA GLY A 177 -32.03 10.16 20.77
C GLY A 177 -31.77 11.13 19.62
N GLY A 178 -31.17 12.30 19.89
CA GLY A 178 -30.75 13.24 18.84
C GLY A 178 -29.34 12.99 18.30
N PRO A 179 -28.95 13.61 17.16
CA PRO A 179 -27.61 13.44 16.56
C PRO A 179 -26.45 13.81 17.51
N GLU A 180 -26.66 14.73 18.46
CA GLU A 180 -25.66 15.08 19.48
C GLU A 180 -25.44 13.95 20.49
N HIS A 181 -26.49 13.19 20.84
CA HIS A 181 -26.38 12.00 21.67
C HIS A 181 -25.63 10.89 20.94
N GLU A 182 -26.00 10.63 19.68
CA GLU A 182 -25.34 9.64 18.81
C GLU A 182 -23.83 9.93 18.69
N GLU A 183 -23.45 11.18 18.44
CA GLU A 183 -22.04 11.60 18.33
C GLU A 183 -21.28 11.45 19.66
N ARG A 184 -21.94 11.74 20.79
CA ARG A 184 -21.34 11.54 22.12
C ARG A 184 -21.07 10.07 22.41
N VAL A 185 -22.03 9.19 22.10
CA VAL A 185 -21.85 7.73 22.26
C VAL A 185 -20.76 7.21 21.32
N ARG A 186 -20.77 7.64 20.04
CA ARG A 186 -19.74 7.28 19.06
C ARG A 186 -18.34 7.63 19.54
N ARG A 187 -18.15 8.81 20.14
CA ARG A 187 -16.87 9.23 20.75
C ARG A 187 -16.51 8.41 21.98
N ASP A 188 -17.50 8.04 22.79
CA ASP A 188 -17.28 7.16 23.95
C ASP A 188 -16.76 5.78 23.50
N TRP A 189 -17.40 5.17 22.50
CA TRP A 189 -16.90 3.92 21.90
C TRP A 189 -15.50 4.07 21.32
N ALA A 190 -15.19 5.18 20.63
CA ALA A 190 -13.85 5.42 20.13
C ALA A 190 -12.80 5.49 21.26
N ARG A 191 -13.13 6.07 22.42
CA ARG A 191 -12.25 6.09 23.59
C ARG A 191 -12.11 4.70 24.22
N LYS A 192 -13.23 3.99 24.41
CA LYS A 192 -13.24 2.62 24.94
C LYS A 192 -12.39 1.69 24.06
N ALA A 193 -12.52 1.78 22.74
CA ALA A 193 -11.70 1.04 21.77
C ALA A 193 -10.18 1.28 21.89
N CYS A 194 -9.74 2.41 22.45
CA CYS A 194 -8.33 2.68 22.67
C CYS A 194 -7.83 2.22 24.05
N ALA A 195 -8.72 2.10 25.03
CA ALA A 195 -8.38 1.78 26.42
C ALA A 195 -8.71 0.32 26.80
N GLU A 196 -9.45 -0.40 25.96
CA GLU A 196 -9.91 -1.75 26.23
C GLU A 196 -8.83 -2.81 25.93
N ASP A 197 -8.58 -3.65 26.92
CA ASP A 197 -7.60 -4.74 26.84
C ASP A 197 -8.21 -5.99 26.21
N ASP A 198 -9.50 -6.25 26.45
CA ASP A 198 -10.22 -7.38 25.87
C ASP A 198 -10.35 -7.18 24.34
N PRO A 199 -9.69 -8.03 23.51
CA PRO A 199 -9.70 -7.85 22.06
C PRO A 199 -11.10 -7.93 21.45
N LEU A 200 -12.02 -8.72 22.04
CA LEU A 200 -13.39 -8.86 21.56
C LEU A 200 -14.15 -7.54 21.71
N ARG A 201 -14.16 -6.99 22.93
CA ARG A 201 -14.82 -5.72 23.24
C ARG A 201 -14.22 -4.56 22.46
N ARG A 202 -12.89 -4.54 22.34
CA ARG A 202 -12.17 -3.55 21.55
C ARG A 202 -12.62 -3.55 20.08
N ALA A 203 -12.72 -4.73 19.46
CA ALA A 203 -13.19 -4.85 18.08
C ALA A 203 -14.65 -4.39 17.93
N ALA A 204 -15.53 -4.79 18.84
CA ALA A 204 -16.92 -4.35 18.86
C ALA A 204 -17.06 -2.81 18.98
N TYR A 205 -16.32 -2.18 19.90
CA TYR A 205 -16.33 -0.73 20.05
C TYR A 205 -15.83 0.02 18.80
N ARG A 206 -14.78 -0.49 18.15
CA ARG A 206 -14.28 0.08 16.88
C ARG A 206 -15.33 -0.03 15.79
N ALA A 207 -15.93 -1.21 15.62
CA ALA A 207 -16.96 -1.46 14.62
C ALA A 207 -18.19 -0.55 14.81
N LEU A 208 -18.70 -0.46 16.04
CA LEU A 208 -19.82 0.42 16.40
C LEU A 208 -19.50 1.89 16.11
N SER A 209 -18.33 2.37 16.55
CA SER A 209 -17.92 3.76 16.31
C SER A 209 -17.78 4.06 14.80
N ARG A 210 -17.21 3.12 14.03
CA ARG A 210 -17.02 3.25 12.59
C ARG A 210 -18.34 3.26 11.82
N ALA A 211 -19.25 2.33 12.12
CA ALA A 211 -20.57 2.23 11.47
C ALA A 211 -21.39 3.50 11.67
N VAL A 212 -21.47 4.01 12.91
CA VAL A 212 -22.17 5.28 13.20
C VAL A 212 -21.48 6.46 12.55
N SER A 213 -20.13 6.51 12.58
CA SER A 213 -19.38 7.58 11.90
C SER A 213 -19.67 7.64 10.40
N ALA A 214 -19.75 6.49 9.73
CA ALA A 214 -20.02 6.43 8.30
C ALA A 214 -21.42 6.97 7.96
N MET A 215 -22.44 6.52 8.71
CA MET A 215 -23.80 7.01 8.53
C MET A 215 -23.93 8.51 8.84
N HIS A 216 -23.23 9.03 9.85
CA HIS A 216 -23.19 10.47 10.15
C HIS A 216 -22.59 11.28 9.00
N ILE A 217 -21.48 10.80 8.41
CA ILE A 217 -20.84 11.47 7.27
C ILE A 217 -21.81 11.51 6.07
N LYS A 218 -22.58 10.44 5.86
CA LYS A 218 -23.48 10.32 4.71
C LYS A 218 -24.80 11.06 4.87
N HIS A 219 -25.41 10.99 6.06
CA HIS A 219 -26.79 11.44 6.30
C HIS A 219 -26.94 12.52 7.36
N GLY A 220 -25.86 12.90 8.05
CA GLY A 220 -25.86 13.85 9.16
C GLY A 220 -26.41 13.32 10.49
N ARG A 221 -26.87 12.06 10.53
CA ARG A 221 -27.38 11.34 11.72
C ARG A 221 -27.40 9.84 11.48
N MET A 222 -27.68 9.05 12.50
CA MET A 222 -28.01 7.63 12.35
C MET A 222 -29.42 7.45 11.79
N TRP A 223 -29.56 6.58 10.78
CA TRP A 223 -30.83 6.15 10.18
C TRP A 223 -31.10 4.65 10.37
N ALA A 224 -30.15 3.91 10.93
CA ALA A 224 -30.27 2.47 11.19
C ALA A 224 -31.09 2.20 12.46
N ASP A 225 -31.87 1.14 12.43
CA ASP A 225 -32.41 0.54 13.65
C ASP A 225 -31.35 -0.34 14.34
N ARG A 226 -31.74 -0.92 15.47
CA ARG A 226 -30.85 -1.78 16.27
C ARG A 226 -30.40 -3.01 15.49
N GLU A 227 -31.28 -3.65 14.73
CA GLU A 227 -30.96 -4.88 14.00
C GLU A 227 -29.92 -4.63 12.90
N VAL A 228 -30.12 -3.57 12.11
CA VAL A 228 -29.17 -3.16 11.05
C VAL A 228 -27.82 -2.78 11.65
N LEU A 229 -27.81 -2.01 12.76
CA LEU A 229 -26.55 -1.61 13.39
C LEU A 229 -25.82 -2.79 14.04
N THR A 230 -26.54 -3.72 14.66
CA THR A 230 -25.97 -4.98 15.19
C THR A 230 -25.34 -5.78 14.06
N ALA A 231 -26.06 -6.01 12.96
CA ALA A 231 -25.54 -6.80 11.84
C ALA A 231 -24.28 -6.19 11.21
N LEU A 232 -24.26 -4.87 11.01
CA LEU A 232 -23.09 -4.15 10.48
C LEU A 232 -21.89 -4.24 11.43
N ALA A 233 -22.10 -3.91 12.72
CA ALA A 233 -21.02 -3.92 13.69
C ALA A 233 -20.49 -5.34 13.93
N LEU A 234 -21.36 -6.35 13.98
CA LEU A 234 -20.98 -7.75 14.11
C LEU A 234 -20.16 -8.21 12.92
N GLY A 235 -20.59 -7.92 11.69
CA GLY A 235 -19.84 -8.30 10.48
C GLY A 235 -18.43 -7.71 10.43
N MET A 236 -18.32 -6.41 10.71
CA MET A 236 -17.03 -5.71 10.78
C MET A 236 -16.14 -6.27 11.89
N ALA A 237 -16.68 -6.46 13.09
CA ALA A 237 -15.92 -6.97 14.23
C ALA A 237 -15.48 -8.43 14.02
N ALA A 238 -16.35 -9.28 13.47
CA ALA A 238 -16.02 -10.70 13.22
C ALA A 238 -14.87 -10.85 12.21
N ASN A 239 -14.88 -10.08 11.12
CA ASN A 239 -13.80 -10.08 10.15
C ASN A 239 -12.43 -9.71 10.72
N ASP A 240 -12.42 -8.92 11.80
CA ASP A 240 -11.19 -8.39 12.39
C ASP A 240 -10.73 -9.23 13.59
N TYR A 241 -11.60 -9.43 14.58
CA TYR A 241 -11.34 -10.19 15.80
C TYR A 241 -11.27 -11.70 15.54
N CYS A 242 -12.27 -12.29 14.86
CA CYS A 242 -12.28 -13.73 14.65
C CYS A 242 -11.13 -14.16 13.71
N SER A 243 -10.76 -13.33 12.72
CA SER A 243 -9.58 -13.58 11.89
C SER A 243 -8.31 -13.69 12.74
N GLU A 244 -8.06 -12.70 13.60
CA GLU A 244 -6.87 -12.68 14.46
C GLU A 244 -6.85 -13.86 15.46
N ALA A 245 -8.01 -14.21 16.01
CA ALA A 245 -8.15 -15.36 16.90
C ALA A 245 -7.94 -16.69 16.19
N ILE A 246 -8.46 -16.85 14.97
CA ILE A 246 -8.16 -18.00 14.09
C ILE A 246 -6.67 -18.06 13.80
N GLY A 247 -6.03 -16.92 13.51
CA GLY A 247 -4.59 -16.82 13.28
C GLY A 247 -3.78 -17.35 14.46
N ARG A 248 -4.19 -17.05 15.71
CA ARG A 248 -3.57 -17.63 16.92
C ARG A 248 -3.85 -19.12 17.09
N LEU A 249 -5.06 -19.57 16.73
CA LEU A 249 -5.45 -20.98 16.82
C LEU A 249 -4.60 -21.88 15.91
N ILE A 250 -4.35 -21.43 14.67
CA ILE A 250 -3.63 -22.23 13.66
C ILE A 250 -2.12 -22.11 13.78
N GLU A 251 -1.60 -21.11 14.50
CA GLU A 251 -0.17 -20.84 14.61
C GLU A 251 0.65 -22.05 15.10
N PRO A 252 0.29 -22.74 16.21
CA PRO A 252 1.02 -23.94 16.64
C PRO A 252 1.03 -25.06 15.59
N TRP A 253 -0.01 -25.14 14.74
CA TRP A 253 -0.09 -26.15 13.68
C TRP A 253 0.82 -25.80 12.51
N ILE A 254 0.93 -24.50 12.17
CA ILE A 254 1.87 -24.02 11.17
C ILE A 254 3.31 -24.22 11.65
N GLU A 255 3.59 -24.05 12.95
CA GLU A 255 4.90 -24.31 13.55
C GLU A 255 5.30 -25.79 13.46
N ASP A 256 4.38 -26.69 13.81
CA ASP A 256 4.58 -28.13 13.67
C ASP A 256 4.78 -28.51 12.19
N ALA A 257 3.95 -27.96 11.29
CA ALA A 257 4.08 -28.18 9.86
C ALA A 257 5.44 -27.71 9.32
N ALA A 258 5.88 -26.50 9.70
CA ALA A 258 7.17 -25.98 9.29
C ALA A 258 8.31 -26.88 9.76
N THR A 259 8.23 -27.40 10.98
CA THR A 259 9.23 -28.32 11.54
C THR A 259 9.26 -29.65 10.79
N GLN A 260 8.10 -30.27 10.54
CA GLN A 260 8.02 -31.58 9.87
C GLN A 260 8.32 -31.52 8.37
N LEU A 261 7.98 -30.41 7.71
CA LEU A 261 8.22 -30.19 6.28
C LEU A 261 9.63 -29.62 6.01
N GLY A 262 10.38 -29.25 7.06
CA GLY A 262 11.74 -28.69 6.94
C GLY A 262 11.77 -27.25 6.42
N TYR A 263 10.69 -26.49 6.62
CA TYR A 263 10.65 -25.08 6.25
C TYR A 263 11.45 -24.22 7.23
N VAL A 264 12.12 -23.20 6.71
CA VAL A 264 12.96 -22.31 7.51
C VAL A 264 12.08 -21.23 8.15
N ARG A 265 12.06 -21.19 9.49
CA ARG A 265 11.47 -20.09 10.25
C ARG A 265 12.35 -18.84 10.15
N LEU A 266 11.72 -17.70 9.95
CA LEU A 266 12.42 -16.42 9.90
C LEU A 266 12.88 -16.02 11.31
N PRO A 267 14.18 -15.73 11.51
CA PRO A 267 14.68 -15.36 12.82
C PRO A 267 14.23 -13.95 13.21
N ALA A 268 14.11 -13.72 14.52
CA ALA A 268 14.00 -12.39 15.10
C ALA A 268 15.34 -11.64 14.96
N GLN A 269 15.28 -10.37 14.58
CA GLN A 269 16.43 -9.53 14.32
C GLN A 269 16.48 -8.36 15.28
N ALA A 270 17.58 -8.23 16.03
CA ALA A 270 17.78 -7.09 16.93
C ALA A 270 17.90 -5.75 16.18
N ARG A 271 18.40 -5.79 14.94
CA ARG A 271 18.50 -4.64 14.04
C ARG A 271 17.96 -5.02 12.66
N PRO A 272 16.63 -5.01 12.46
CA PRO A 272 16.03 -5.39 11.19
C PRO A 272 16.55 -4.53 10.04
N ILE A 273 16.72 -5.17 8.89
CA ILE A 273 17.16 -4.54 7.63
C ILE A 273 15.97 -4.59 6.70
N VAL A 274 15.66 -3.46 6.06
CA VAL A 274 14.54 -3.38 5.12
C VAL A 274 15.05 -3.04 3.74
N LEU A 275 14.71 -3.85 2.75
CA LEU A 275 14.83 -3.52 1.34
C LEU A 275 13.43 -3.19 0.82
N ASN A 276 13.22 -1.99 0.29
CA ASN A 276 11.92 -1.56 -0.20
C ASN A 276 12.03 -1.07 -1.64
N THR A 277 11.20 -1.61 -2.52
CA THR A 277 11.15 -1.19 -3.93
C THR A 277 9.87 -0.44 -4.22
N LYS A 278 10.01 0.80 -4.68
CA LYS A 278 8.92 1.69 -5.08
C LYS A 278 8.94 1.90 -6.58
N GLY A 279 7.76 1.92 -7.19
CA GLY A 279 7.61 2.06 -8.64
C GLY A 279 6.20 1.68 -9.10
N ALA A 280 5.79 2.21 -10.24
CA ALA A 280 4.49 1.92 -10.85
C ALA A 280 4.29 0.43 -11.15
N SER A 281 3.06 0.03 -11.47
CA SER A 281 2.79 -1.31 -12.01
C SER A 281 3.66 -1.56 -13.26
N ALA A 282 4.20 -2.78 -13.40
CA ALA A 282 5.06 -3.18 -14.52
C ALA A 282 6.38 -2.36 -14.72
N SER A 283 6.81 -1.59 -13.72
CA SER A 283 8.11 -0.86 -13.73
C SER A 283 9.36 -1.74 -13.56
N GLY A 284 9.23 -3.05 -13.36
CA GLY A 284 10.38 -3.95 -13.16
C GLY A 284 10.87 -4.07 -11.70
N LYS A 285 10.00 -3.85 -10.71
CA LYS A 285 10.38 -4.04 -9.30
C LYS A 285 10.90 -5.45 -9.01
N SER A 286 10.18 -6.47 -9.45
CA SER A 286 10.56 -7.86 -9.19
C SER A 286 11.78 -8.33 -9.98
N THR A 287 12.16 -7.65 -11.07
CA THR A 287 13.41 -7.94 -11.80
C THR A 287 14.65 -7.45 -11.05
N LEU A 288 14.49 -6.60 -10.00
CA LEU A 288 15.59 -6.23 -9.11
C LEU A 288 15.95 -7.31 -8.09
N ARG A 289 15.09 -8.32 -7.86
CA ARG A 289 15.26 -9.27 -6.77
C ARG A 289 16.64 -9.97 -6.76
N PRO A 290 17.17 -10.46 -7.90
CA PRO A 290 18.52 -11.04 -7.92
C PRO A 290 19.63 -10.04 -7.56
N MET A 291 19.42 -8.75 -7.85
CA MET A 291 20.37 -7.69 -7.52
C MET A 291 20.30 -7.35 -6.03
N GLN A 292 19.10 -7.38 -5.45
CA GLN A 292 18.85 -7.21 -4.02
C GLN A 292 19.45 -8.36 -3.21
N GLU A 293 19.34 -9.59 -3.69
CA GLU A 293 19.99 -10.76 -3.10
C GLU A 293 21.52 -10.58 -3.06
N ARG A 294 22.14 -10.19 -4.18
CA ARG A 294 23.57 -9.87 -4.20
C ARG A 294 23.95 -8.72 -3.27
N LEU A 295 23.09 -7.71 -3.12
CA LEU A 295 23.31 -6.63 -2.16
C LEU A 295 23.30 -7.16 -0.72
N VAL A 296 22.34 -8.02 -0.39
CA VAL A 296 22.24 -8.68 0.93
C VAL A 296 23.51 -9.49 1.23
N GLU A 297 24.01 -10.26 0.27
CA GLU A 297 25.29 -10.96 0.40
C GLU A 297 26.47 -10.01 0.61
N ARG A 298 26.54 -8.92 -0.17
CA ARG A 298 27.61 -7.93 -0.04
C ARG A 298 27.64 -7.33 1.36
N ILE A 299 26.49 -6.96 1.92
CA ILE A 299 26.42 -6.37 3.27
C ILE A 299 26.62 -7.40 4.40
N GLY A 300 26.88 -8.68 4.07
CA GLY A 300 27.22 -9.72 5.02
C GLY A 300 26.03 -10.42 5.66
N GLU A 301 24.84 -10.30 5.06
CA GLU A 301 23.59 -10.85 5.59
C GLU A 301 23.09 -12.03 4.75
N ARG A 302 22.17 -12.82 5.29
CA ARG A 302 21.63 -14.00 4.59
C ARG A 302 20.27 -13.70 3.99
N TRP A 303 20.11 -13.98 2.70
CA TRP A 303 18.83 -13.79 1.99
C TRP A 303 17.66 -14.56 2.62
N VAL A 304 17.91 -15.78 3.11
CA VAL A 304 16.92 -16.65 3.75
C VAL A 304 16.32 -16.05 5.04
N ASP A 305 16.94 -15.01 5.61
CA ASP A 305 16.45 -14.34 6.83
C ASP A 305 15.50 -13.17 6.53
N PHE A 306 15.16 -12.94 5.25
CA PHE A 306 14.26 -11.87 4.82
C PHE A 306 12.83 -12.38 4.58
N ALA A 307 11.86 -11.75 5.25
CA ALA A 307 10.46 -11.89 4.91
C ALA A 307 10.17 -11.21 3.56
N LEU A 308 9.78 -11.99 2.56
CA LEU A 308 9.47 -11.51 1.20
C LEU A 308 8.00 -11.04 1.12
N ILE A 309 7.77 -9.78 1.46
CA ILE A 309 6.45 -9.15 1.46
C ILE A 309 6.05 -8.75 0.03
N SER A 310 5.32 -9.63 -0.65
CA SER A 310 4.77 -9.39 -2.00
C SER A 310 3.34 -9.94 -2.14
N PRO A 311 2.32 -9.23 -1.64
CA PRO A 311 0.92 -9.70 -1.61
C PRO A 311 0.37 -10.20 -2.96
N ASP A 312 0.85 -9.64 -4.07
CA ASP A 312 0.47 -10.06 -5.42
C ASP A 312 0.62 -11.57 -5.67
N ILE A 313 1.52 -12.28 -4.96
CA ILE A 313 1.70 -13.73 -5.09
C ILE A 313 0.50 -14.54 -4.58
N TRP A 314 -0.30 -13.98 -3.67
CA TRP A 314 -1.49 -14.64 -3.09
C TRP A 314 -2.63 -14.80 -4.10
N ARG A 315 -2.73 -13.94 -5.12
CA ARG A 315 -3.89 -13.88 -6.02
C ARG A 315 -4.26 -15.22 -6.68
N LYS A 316 -3.28 -16.01 -7.11
CA LYS A 316 -3.49 -17.33 -7.72
C LYS A 316 -3.87 -18.42 -6.70
N TYR A 317 -3.68 -18.14 -5.42
CA TYR A 317 -4.19 -18.96 -4.32
C TYR A 317 -5.63 -18.57 -3.95
N LEU A 318 -5.94 -17.28 -4.06
CA LEU A 318 -7.29 -16.76 -3.77
C LEU A 318 -8.33 -17.16 -4.82
N LEU A 319 -7.91 -17.31 -6.09
CA LEU A 319 -8.79 -17.59 -7.22
C LEU A 319 -8.07 -18.46 -8.25
N ASP A 320 -8.72 -19.56 -8.65
CA ASP A 320 -8.28 -20.36 -9.79
C ASP A 320 -8.57 -19.60 -11.10
N TYR A 321 -7.52 -19.22 -11.81
CA TYR A 321 -7.66 -18.45 -13.05
C TYR A 321 -8.23 -19.32 -14.18
N ALA A 322 -8.00 -20.63 -14.15
CA ALA A 322 -8.51 -21.54 -15.17
C ALA A 322 -10.04 -21.67 -15.11
N SER A 323 -10.64 -21.45 -13.93
CA SER A 323 -12.09 -21.53 -13.73
C SER A 323 -12.86 -20.32 -14.32
N LEU A 324 -12.19 -19.29 -14.83
CA LEU A 324 -12.83 -18.02 -15.21
C LEU A 324 -13.37 -17.99 -16.65
N GLY A 325 -12.98 -18.94 -17.50
CA GLY A 325 -13.41 -18.96 -18.90
C GLY A 325 -13.10 -17.62 -19.61
N GLU A 326 -14.11 -17.02 -20.25
CA GLU A 326 -13.98 -15.75 -20.97
C GLU A 326 -13.59 -14.57 -20.07
N ALA A 327 -13.81 -14.67 -18.75
CA ALA A 327 -13.48 -13.61 -17.79
C ALA A 327 -12.01 -13.65 -17.30
N TYR A 328 -11.16 -14.52 -17.86
CA TYR A 328 -9.79 -14.74 -17.38
C TYR A 328 -8.95 -13.46 -17.25
N MET A 329 -9.16 -12.46 -18.12
CA MET A 329 -8.44 -11.20 -18.06
C MET A 329 -8.80 -10.33 -16.85
N TYR A 330 -9.95 -10.57 -16.22
CA TYR A 330 -10.39 -9.87 -15.01
C TYR A 330 -9.88 -10.52 -13.72
N ALA A 331 -9.11 -11.61 -13.77
CA ALA A 331 -8.67 -12.33 -12.58
C ALA A 331 -7.96 -11.45 -11.53
N GLY A 332 -7.21 -10.44 -11.97
CA GLY A 332 -6.59 -9.44 -11.09
C GLY A 332 -7.62 -8.54 -10.41
N ALA A 333 -8.61 -8.05 -11.15
CA ALA A 333 -9.68 -7.21 -10.60
C ALA A 333 -10.58 -8.00 -9.62
N LEU A 334 -10.90 -9.24 -9.96
CA LEU A 334 -11.75 -10.16 -9.15
C LEU A 334 -11.14 -10.52 -7.79
N THR A 335 -9.83 -10.32 -7.60
CA THR A 335 -9.12 -10.58 -6.33
C THR A 335 -8.66 -9.29 -5.64
N GLY A 336 -8.92 -8.12 -6.23
CA GLY A 336 -8.32 -6.84 -5.81
C GLY A 336 -8.69 -6.44 -4.38
N ILE A 337 -9.99 -6.40 -4.09
CA ILE A 337 -10.52 -5.93 -2.79
C ILE A 337 -10.11 -6.88 -1.66
N GLU A 338 -10.19 -8.20 -1.91
CA GLU A 338 -9.76 -9.18 -0.91
C GLU A 338 -8.26 -9.09 -0.62
N LEU A 339 -7.44 -8.86 -1.65
CA LEU A 339 -6.00 -8.69 -1.46
C LEU A 339 -5.67 -7.50 -0.54
N GLU A 340 -6.40 -6.39 -0.69
CA GLU A 340 -6.27 -5.21 0.18
C GLU A 340 -6.60 -5.56 1.63
N ILE A 341 -7.69 -6.31 1.85
CA ILE A 341 -8.11 -6.77 3.19
C ILE A 341 -7.02 -7.63 3.83
N ILE A 342 -6.44 -8.59 3.09
CA ILE A 342 -5.37 -9.45 3.62
C ILE A 342 -4.10 -8.65 3.90
N ASP A 343 -3.73 -7.69 3.04
CA ASP A 343 -2.55 -6.84 3.27
C ASP A 343 -2.71 -5.96 4.53
N HIS A 344 -3.93 -5.49 4.82
CA HIS A 344 -4.23 -4.77 6.07
C HIS A 344 -4.10 -5.68 7.30
N LYS A 345 -4.53 -6.93 7.19
CA LYS A 345 -4.34 -7.93 8.25
C LYS A 345 -2.86 -8.26 8.45
N LEU A 346 -2.09 -8.40 7.37
CA LEU A 346 -0.63 -8.57 7.43
C LEU A 346 0.03 -7.41 8.19
N ASP A 347 -0.33 -6.16 7.90
CA ASP A 347 0.21 -5.00 8.62
C ASP A 347 -0.03 -5.05 10.12
N ARG A 348 -1.25 -5.41 10.54
CA ARG A 348 -1.60 -5.58 11.97
C ARG A 348 -0.78 -6.70 12.60
N TYR A 349 -0.66 -7.83 11.90
CA TYR A 349 0.16 -8.96 12.34
C TYR A 349 1.63 -8.56 12.51
N MET A 350 2.21 -7.87 11.53
CA MET A 350 3.59 -7.38 11.57
C MET A 350 3.81 -6.35 12.69
N ALA A 351 2.81 -5.52 13.01
CA ALA A 351 2.88 -4.62 14.16
C ALA A 351 2.95 -5.38 15.49
N CYS A 352 2.08 -6.38 15.68
CA CYS A 352 2.12 -7.24 16.87
C CYS A 352 3.47 -7.99 16.98
N LYS A 353 3.96 -8.55 15.86
CA LYS A 353 5.28 -9.20 15.77
C LYS A 353 6.43 -8.25 16.16
N ALA A 354 6.33 -6.97 15.78
CA ALA A 354 7.31 -5.96 16.17
C ALA A 354 7.29 -5.65 17.66
N GLU A 355 6.09 -5.52 18.24
CA GLU A 355 5.89 -5.28 19.67
C GLU A 355 6.41 -6.44 20.52
N GLY A 356 6.31 -7.68 20.03
CA GLY A 356 6.92 -8.86 20.62
C GLY A 356 8.44 -8.96 20.50
N GLY A 357 9.09 -8.07 19.72
CA GLY A 357 10.53 -8.13 19.47
C GLY A 357 10.95 -9.25 18.50
N GLU A 358 10.03 -9.76 17.69
CA GLU A 358 10.20 -10.93 16.82
C GLU A 358 10.43 -10.55 15.35
N MET A 359 10.65 -9.28 15.07
CA MET A 359 10.73 -8.76 13.70
C MET A 359 11.94 -9.32 12.94
N SER A 360 11.70 -9.85 11.75
CA SER A 360 12.74 -10.34 10.82
C SER A 360 13.25 -9.23 9.91
N HIS A 361 14.28 -9.50 9.10
CA HIS A 361 14.59 -8.58 7.98
C HIS A 361 13.42 -8.61 6.97
N LEU A 362 13.20 -7.52 6.24
CA LEU A 362 12.06 -7.39 5.33
C LEU A 362 12.51 -7.03 3.92
N LEU A 363 11.95 -7.71 2.93
CA LEU A 363 11.96 -7.26 1.55
C LEU A 363 10.54 -6.93 1.11
N ILE A 364 10.31 -5.66 0.79
CA ILE A 364 8.99 -5.12 0.50
C ILE A 364 8.90 -4.83 -0.99
N ASP A 365 8.13 -5.65 -1.71
CA ASP A 365 7.71 -5.47 -3.11
C ASP A 365 6.17 -5.37 -3.16
N ARG A 366 5.66 -4.31 -2.53
CA ARG A 366 4.23 -4.01 -2.48
C ARG A 366 3.94 -2.62 -3.02
N PHE A 367 2.84 -2.51 -3.74
CA PHE A 367 2.25 -1.24 -4.17
C PHE A 367 0.92 -1.09 -3.43
N ARG A 368 0.78 -0.10 -2.55
CA ARG A 368 -0.52 0.35 -2.07
C ARG A 368 -0.73 1.83 -2.36
N PHE A 369 -1.98 2.18 -2.60
CA PHE A 369 -2.42 3.53 -2.83
C PHE A 369 -2.26 4.42 -1.58
N ASP A 370 -2.46 3.85 -0.39
CA ASP A 370 -2.24 4.51 0.90
C ASP A 370 -0.78 4.45 1.38
N SER A 371 0.15 3.80 0.64
CA SER A 371 1.58 3.79 1.00
C SER A 371 2.21 5.19 0.97
N PHE A 372 1.50 6.16 0.40
CA PHE A 372 1.88 7.57 0.32
C PHE A 372 1.16 8.44 1.36
N ALA A 373 0.16 7.90 2.07
CA ALA A 373 -0.49 8.59 3.17
C ALA A 373 0.47 8.61 4.38
N LEU A 374 0.96 9.81 4.71
CA LEU A 374 1.73 10.07 5.91
C LEU A 374 0.81 9.91 7.12
N ASP A 375 1.03 8.91 7.98
CA ASP A 375 0.66 9.07 9.37
C ASP A 375 1.55 8.29 10.35
N SER A 376 2.24 9.10 11.17
CA SER A 376 2.86 8.93 12.49
C SER A 376 3.70 7.67 12.82
N ASP A 377 4.72 7.85 13.67
CA ASP A 377 5.52 6.78 14.29
C ASP A 377 4.73 5.94 15.32
N GLN A 378 3.38 5.94 15.31
CA GLN A 378 2.53 5.16 16.20
C GLN A 378 2.22 3.76 15.66
N ALA A 379 1.82 2.85 16.55
CA ALA A 379 1.12 1.62 16.20
C ALA A 379 -0.09 2.00 15.31
N GLY A 380 -0.08 1.55 14.04
CA GLY A 380 -1.06 1.99 13.02
C GLY A 380 -0.48 2.74 11.81
N SER A 381 0.79 3.14 11.79
CA SER A 381 1.44 3.58 10.53
C SER A 381 1.48 2.44 9.49
N ASN A 382 1.11 2.71 8.25
CA ASN A 382 1.03 1.71 7.18
C ASN A 382 2.39 1.40 6.52
N LEU A 383 3.52 1.87 7.07
CA LEU A 383 4.84 1.65 6.46
C LEU A 383 5.64 0.60 7.24
N LEU A 384 5.65 -0.65 6.74
CA LEU A 384 6.52 -1.72 7.27
C LEU A 384 8.01 -1.31 7.31
N THR A 385 8.42 -0.36 6.46
CA THR A 385 9.76 0.25 6.49
C THR A 385 10.14 0.83 7.85
N ARG A 386 9.18 1.24 8.69
CA ARG A 386 9.45 1.78 10.04
C ARG A 386 10.21 0.82 10.94
N PHE A 387 10.06 -0.49 10.69
CA PHE A 387 10.70 -1.53 11.50
C PHE A 387 12.18 -1.67 11.20
N GLY A 388 12.67 -1.12 10.09
CA GLY A 388 14.08 -1.15 9.73
C GLY A 388 14.94 -0.24 10.59
N HIS A 389 16.07 -0.75 11.04
CA HIS A 389 17.20 0.04 11.56
C HIS A 389 18.06 0.56 10.39
N LEU A 390 18.38 -0.34 9.45
CA LEU A 390 19.02 -0.04 8.18
C LEU A 390 18.00 -0.24 7.06
N ILE A 391 17.83 0.77 6.20
CA ILE A 391 16.81 0.77 5.16
C ILE A 391 17.50 1.06 3.82
N TYR A 392 17.22 0.21 2.83
CA TYR A 392 17.53 0.44 1.43
C TYR A 392 16.22 0.69 0.68
N ILE A 393 16.08 1.86 0.05
CA ILE A 393 14.90 2.21 -0.76
C ILE A 393 15.29 2.40 -2.22
N PHE A 394 14.66 1.63 -3.10
CA PHE A 394 14.88 1.68 -4.54
C PHE A 394 13.66 2.30 -5.22
N PHE A 395 13.86 3.32 -6.05
CA PHE A 395 12.81 3.99 -6.81
C PHE A 395 12.97 3.70 -8.31
N MET A 396 12.05 2.91 -8.86
CA MET A 396 12.03 2.56 -10.28
C MET A 396 11.37 3.67 -11.09
N ILE A 397 12.13 4.26 -12.01
CA ILE A 397 11.68 5.21 -13.01
C ILE A 397 11.60 4.45 -14.34
N THR A 398 10.40 4.37 -14.89
CA THR A 398 10.12 3.67 -16.15
C THR A 398 9.17 4.53 -16.99
N PRO A 399 9.47 4.79 -18.27
CA PRO A 399 8.56 5.54 -19.13
C PRO A 399 7.14 4.96 -19.11
N PRO A 400 6.08 5.77 -18.88
CA PRO A 400 4.74 5.26 -18.67
C PRO A 400 4.18 4.40 -19.82
N HIS A 401 4.48 4.77 -21.07
CA HIS A 401 4.08 3.98 -22.24
C HIS A 401 4.70 2.56 -22.26
N GLU A 402 5.94 2.40 -21.79
CA GLU A 402 6.57 1.07 -21.67
C GLU A 402 5.91 0.22 -20.59
N THR A 403 5.41 0.84 -19.50
CA THR A 403 4.70 0.08 -18.46
C THR A 403 3.41 -0.56 -18.99
N VAL A 404 2.74 0.07 -19.97
CA VAL A 404 1.55 -0.48 -20.64
C VAL A 404 1.92 -1.73 -21.45
N GLU A 405 2.97 -1.64 -22.26
CA GLU A 405 3.44 -2.76 -23.08
C GLU A 405 3.97 -3.92 -22.23
N ARG A 406 4.75 -3.62 -21.19
CA ARG A 406 5.26 -4.62 -20.25
C ARG A 406 4.15 -5.31 -19.47
N ALA A 407 3.09 -4.57 -19.08
CA ALA A 407 1.94 -5.14 -18.40
C ALA A 407 1.16 -6.10 -19.30
N TRP A 408 1.00 -5.78 -20.58
CA TRP A 408 0.37 -6.68 -21.56
C TRP A 408 1.14 -7.99 -21.71
N LEU A 409 2.46 -7.93 -21.88
CA LEU A 409 3.32 -9.12 -21.93
C LEU A 409 3.22 -9.95 -20.64
N ARG A 410 3.16 -9.30 -19.47
CA ARG A 410 2.93 -9.98 -18.19
C ARG A 410 1.52 -10.62 -18.12
N GLY A 411 0.53 -9.98 -18.72
CA GLY A 411 -0.82 -10.51 -18.92
C GLY A 411 -0.79 -11.82 -19.68
N LEU A 412 -0.16 -11.83 -20.85
CA LEU A 412 -0.01 -13.04 -21.69
C LEU A 412 0.76 -14.16 -20.98
N GLN A 413 1.83 -13.83 -20.24
CA GLN A 413 2.67 -14.83 -19.58
C GLN A 413 2.04 -15.40 -18.31
N PHE A 414 1.36 -14.58 -17.52
CA PHE A 414 0.96 -14.95 -16.15
C PHE A 414 -0.53 -14.84 -15.87
N GLY A 415 -1.35 -14.40 -16.84
CA GLY A 415 -2.78 -14.14 -16.68
C GLY A 415 -3.09 -12.85 -15.91
N ARG A 416 -2.13 -11.92 -15.81
CA ARG A 416 -2.24 -10.69 -15.00
C ARG A 416 -2.47 -9.46 -15.88
N PHE A 417 -3.66 -9.37 -16.47
CA PHE A 417 -4.03 -8.22 -17.29
C PHE A 417 -4.50 -7.05 -16.43
N LYS A 418 -4.36 -5.84 -16.98
CA LYS A 418 -4.84 -4.57 -16.41
C LYS A 418 -5.32 -3.66 -17.54
N SER A 419 -6.26 -2.77 -17.24
CA SER A 419 -6.66 -1.74 -18.21
C SER A 419 -5.52 -0.72 -18.42
N VAL A 420 -5.52 -0.06 -19.57
CA VAL A 420 -4.54 1.01 -19.88
C VAL A 420 -4.71 2.18 -18.92
N GLU A 421 -5.96 2.55 -18.64
CA GLU A 421 -6.31 3.64 -17.74
C GLU A 421 -5.78 3.38 -16.32
N ASP A 422 -5.99 2.18 -15.77
CA ASP A 422 -5.44 1.81 -14.45
C ASP A 422 -3.91 1.87 -14.45
N LEU A 423 -3.25 1.39 -15.50
CA LEU A 423 -1.79 1.40 -15.58
C LEU A 423 -1.24 2.82 -15.58
N LEU A 424 -1.82 3.73 -16.36
CA LEU A 424 -1.39 5.11 -16.43
C LEU A 424 -1.74 5.89 -15.16
N ALA A 425 -2.91 5.62 -14.55
CA ALA A 425 -3.27 6.18 -13.24
C ALA A 425 -2.27 5.77 -12.15
N HIS A 426 -1.88 4.48 -12.09
CA HIS A 426 -0.82 4.01 -11.18
C HIS A 426 0.53 4.69 -11.42
N ASN A 427 0.86 5.07 -12.66
CA ASN A 427 2.08 5.81 -12.93
C ASN A 427 2.00 7.21 -12.31
N ILE A 428 0.92 7.96 -12.57
CA ILE A 428 0.72 9.29 -12.01
C ILE A 428 0.86 9.27 -10.49
N GLU A 429 0.19 8.33 -9.85
CA GLU A 429 0.24 8.17 -8.40
C GLU A 429 1.65 7.85 -7.91
N ALA A 430 2.32 6.86 -8.50
CA ALA A 430 3.67 6.48 -8.12
C ALA A 430 4.63 7.67 -8.19
N TYR A 431 4.61 8.43 -9.29
CA TYR A 431 5.49 9.59 -9.49
C TYR A 431 5.07 10.83 -8.70
N SER A 432 3.81 10.93 -8.31
CA SER A 432 3.33 11.98 -7.40
C SER A 432 3.84 11.74 -5.97
N GLY A 433 3.75 10.50 -5.48
CA GLY A 433 4.13 10.14 -4.11
C GLY A 433 5.61 9.77 -3.91
N MET A 434 6.36 9.45 -4.97
CA MET A 434 7.80 9.15 -4.90
C MET A 434 8.62 10.21 -4.13
N PRO A 435 8.51 11.52 -4.45
CA PRO A 435 9.23 12.56 -3.70
C PRO A 435 8.87 12.59 -2.21
N GLU A 436 7.60 12.39 -1.87
CA GLU A 436 7.13 12.43 -0.48
C GLU A 436 7.74 11.29 0.34
N ILE A 437 7.67 10.06 -0.18
CA ILE A 437 8.32 8.90 0.46
C ILE A 437 9.84 9.12 0.55
N PHE A 438 10.47 9.58 -0.53
CA PHE A 438 11.89 9.85 -0.54
C PHE A 438 12.31 10.80 0.59
N PHE A 439 11.68 11.98 0.69
CA PHE A 439 12.03 12.95 1.74
C PHE A 439 11.62 12.48 3.13
N THR A 440 10.57 11.67 3.27
CA THR A 440 10.15 11.08 4.55
C THR A 440 11.24 10.22 5.15
N TRP A 441 12.02 9.51 4.32
CA TRP A 441 13.08 8.62 4.78
C TRP A 441 14.46 9.26 4.74
N ALA A 442 14.81 9.95 3.66
CA ALA A 442 16.13 10.56 3.49
C ALA A 442 16.44 11.61 4.57
N LEU A 443 15.42 12.25 5.16
CA LEU A 443 15.55 13.25 6.22
C LEU A 443 15.46 12.67 7.64
N ARG A 444 15.25 11.36 7.82
CA ARG A 444 15.26 10.74 9.15
C ARG A 444 16.67 10.76 9.74
N THR A 445 16.75 11.05 11.03
CA THR A 445 18.02 11.12 11.78
C THR A 445 18.21 9.93 12.73
N ASN A 446 17.15 9.18 13.00
CA ASN A 446 17.16 8.04 13.93
C ASN A 446 17.36 6.68 13.25
N LYS A 447 17.61 6.66 11.93
CA LYS A 447 17.76 5.45 11.11
C LYS A 447 18.82 5.68 10.04
N SER A 448 19.46 4.60 9.61
CA SER A 448 20.37 4.62 8.45
C SER A 448 19.58 4.26 7.20
N VAL A 449 19.48 5.19 6.26
CA VAL A 449 18.72 5.06 5.02
C VAL A 449 19.65 5.27 3.84
N HIS A 450 19.80 4.24 3.04
CA HIS A 450 20.35 4.32 1.69
C HIS A 450 19.19 4.38 0.70
N PHE A 451 19.30 5.23 -0.32
CA PHE A 451 18.31 5.31 -1.39
C PHE A 451 18.98 5.29 -2.75
N GLU A 452 18.25 4.80 -3.75
CA GLU A 452 18.69 4.79 -5.12
C GLU A 452 17.50 4.93 -6.09
N PHE A 453 17.62 5.85 -7.03
CA PHE A 453 16.71 6.01 -8.16
C PHE A 453 17.30 5.26 -9.36
N LEU A 454 16.49 4.45 -10.01
CA LEU A 454 16.88 3.52 -11.06
C LEU A 454 16.07 3.81 -12.32
N ASP A 455 16.73 4.14 -13.41
CA ASP A 455 16.13 4.24 -14.72
C ASP A 455 16.10 2.85 -15.36
N ASN A 456 14.88 2.38 -15.62
CA ASN A 456 14.60 1.08 -16.20
C ASN A 456 14.04 1.17 -17.64
N SER A 457 14.40 2.23 -18.37
CA SER A 457 14.24 2.34 -19.84
C SER A 457 15.25 1.48 -20.64
N VAL A 458 15.90 0.54 -19.98
CA VAL A 458 16.86 -0.40 -20.59
C VAL A 458 16.16 -1.63 -21.17
N PRO A 459 16.79 -2.35 -22.13
CA PRO A 459 16.26 -3.60 -22.64
C PRO A 459 15.99 -4.64 -21.55
N LYS A 460 15.00 -5.52 -21.76
CA LYS A 460 14.66 -6.59 -20.83
C LYS A 460 15.87 -7.48 -20.54
N GLY A 461 16.19 -7.64 -19.26
CA GLY A 461 17.31 -8.47 -18.79
C GLY A 461 18.59 -7.68 -18.55
N GLU A 462 18.66 -6.42 -18.99
CA GLU A 462 19.77 -5.54 -18.63
C GLU A 462 19.61 -4.95 -17.23
N THR A 463 20.75 -4.58 -16.64
CA THR A 463 20.80 -3.88 -15.36
C THR A 463 20.33 -2.43 -15.54
N PRO A 464 19.39 -1.93 -14.72
CA PRO A 464 18.95 -0.55 -14.79
C PRO A 464 20.09 0.42 -14.51
N LEU A 465 19.95 1.65 -15.00
CA LEU A 465 20.92 2.71 -14.84
C LEU A 465 20.67 3.50 -13.54
N THR A 466 21.70 3.82 -12.78
CA THR A 466 21.51 4.62 -11.55
C THR A 466 21.28 6.09 -11.91
N VAL A 467 20.13 6.66 -11.54
CA VAL A 467 19.79 8.08 -11.75
C VAL A 467 20.40 8.93 -10.63
N ALA A 468 20.19 8.51 -9.39
CA ALA A 468 20.75 9.15 -8.22
C ALA A 468 20.83 8.14 -7.07
N PHE A 469 21.75 8.31 -6.14
CA PHE A 469 21.84 7.48 -4.94
C PHE A 469 22.45 8.25 -3.77
N GLY A 470 22.29 7.74 -2.56
CA GLY A 470 22.85 8.40 -1.40
C GLY A 470 22.49 7.79 -0.06
N TRP A 471 23.04 8.39 0.99
CA TRP A 471 22.71 8.13 2.38
C TRP A 471 21.98 9.35 2.97
N ASN A 472 21.41 9.24 4.17
CA ASN A 472 20.89 10.42 4.88
C ASN A 472 21.93 11.55 4.87
N GLY A 473 21.55 12.73 4.41
CA GLY A 473 22.44 13.89 4.36
C GLY A 473 23.17 14.09 3.02
N ASP A 474 23.39 13.05 2.24
CA ASP A 474 24.22 13.10 1.02
C ASP A 474 23.55 12.42 -0.16
N MET A 475 23.37 13.17 -1.26
CA MET A 475 22.80 12.67 -2.52
C MET A 475 23.79 12.89 -3.68
N ASN A 476 23.94 11.88 -4.53
CA ASN A 476 24.73 11.92 -5.73
C ASN A 476 23.80 11.75 -6.93
N VAL A 477 23.76 12.74 -7.83
CA VAL A 477 22.92 12.78 -9.02
C VAL A 477 23.79 12.50 -10.24
N LEU A 478 23.50 11.40 -10.93
CA LEU A 478 24.20 10.96 -12.12
C LEU A 478 23.42 11.30 -13.39
N ASP A 479 22.11 11.45 -13.25
CA ASP A 479 21.19 11.75 -14.33
C ASP A 479 20.16 12.77 -13.91
N VAL A 480 20.33 13.98 -14.43
CA VAL A 480 19.43 15.09 -14.15
C VAL A 480 18.08 14.88 -14.82
N LYS A 481 18.07 14.28 -16.03
CA LYS A 481 16.83 13.99 -16.77
C LYS A 481 15.96 13.01 -16.00
N GLY A 482 16.54 11.97 -15.40
CA GLY A 482 15.77 11.00 -14.61
C GLY A 482 14.99 11.66 -13.46
N LEU A 483 15.57 12.64 -12.77
CA LEU A 483 14.87 13.38 -11.71
C LEU A 483 13.79 14.32 -12.27
N VAL A 484 14.03 14.94 -13.43
CA VAL A 484 13.02 15.74 -14.15
C VAL A 484 11.85 14.87 -14.62
N ASP A 485 12.12 13.64 -15.05
CA ASP A 485 11.10 12.71 -15.52
C ASP A 485 10.12 12.27 -14.41
N VAL A 486 10.54 12.26 -13.15
CA VAL A 486 9.63 12.07 -12.00
C VAL A 486 8.51 13.13 -11.98
N GLU A 487 8.79 14.35 -12.43
CA GLU A 487 7.77 15.40 -12.58
C GLU A 487 7.04 15.39 -13.91
N ARG A 488 7.67 14.91 -14.99
CA ARG A 488 6.97 14.77 -16.27
C ARG A 488 5.90 13.68 -16.17
N TYR A 489 6.21 12.56 -15.53
CA TYR A 489 5.36 11.38 -15.52
C TYR A 489 4.10 11.49 -14.64
N ARG A 490 4.00 12.50 -13.76
CA ARG A 490 2.74 12.82 -13.06
C ARG A 490 1.73 13.58 -13.94
N LYS A 491 2.13 14.06 -15.12
CA LYS A 491 1.33 14.92 -16.00
C LYS A 491 0.76 14.18 -17.21
N ILE A 492 0.95 12.86 -17.29
CA ILE A 492 0.55 12.04 -18.45
C ILE A 492 -0.98 11.95 -18.59
N ASN A 493 -1.44 11.66 -19.80
CA ASN A 493 -2.84 11.44 -20.12
C ASN A 493 -3.24 9.99 -19.84
N VAL A 494 -4.13 9.75 -18.87
CA VAL A 494 -4.61 8.41 -18.51
C VAL A 494 -5.53 7.78 -19.56
N HIS A 495 -6.13 8.59 -20.44
CA HIS A 495 -7.03 8.13 -21.50
C HIS A 495 -6.30 7.89 -22.83
N ALA A 496 -4.97 7.75 -22.80
CA ALA A 496 -4.17 7.50 -23.99
C ALA A 496 -4.47 6.11 -24.58
N ASN A 497 -4.57 6.04 -25.91
CA ASN A 497 -4.80 4.81 -26.68
C ASN A 497 -3.61 4.43 -27.58
N CYS A 498 -2.50 5.16 -27.46
CA CYS A 498 -1.24 4.87 -28.13
C CYS A 498 -0.08 5.54 -27.37
N PRO A 499 1.18 5.11 -27.57
CA PRO A 499 2.33 5.68 -26.87
C PRO A 499 2.48 7.21 -27.05
N GLN A 500 2.17 7.73 -28.23
CA GLN A 500 2.32 9.15 -28.56
C GLN A 500 1.30 10.03 -27.84
N ALA A 501 0.12 9.48 -27.49
CA ALA A 501 -0.95 10.20 -26.80
C ALA A 501 -0.77 10.25 -25.27
N VAL A 502 0.24 9.56 -24.72
CA VAL A 502 0.54 9.51 -23.28
C VAL A 502 1.02 10.86 -22.77
N TYR A 503 1.87 11.54 -23.53
CA TYR A 503 2.52 12.76 -23.08
C TYR A 503 1.76 14.00 -23.55
N PRO A 504 1.60 15.02 -22.68
CA PRO A 504 1.11 16.34 -23.08
C PRO A 504 2.02 17.01 -24.13
N PRO A 505 1.61 18.17 -24.68
CA PRO A 505 2.42 18.92 -25.62
C PRO A 505 3.85 19.18 -25.11
N PRO A 506 4.87 19.19 -26.00
CA PRO A 506 6.28 19.29 -25.62
C PRO A 506 6.64 20.46 -24.70
N GLU A 507 5.94 21.60 -24.83
CA GLU A 507 6.14 22.78 -23.96
C GLU A 507 5.90 22.46 -22.48
N GLN A 508 4.90 21.63 -22.15
CA GLN A 508 4.62 21.23 -20.77
C GLN A 508 5.64 20.19 -20.25
N MET A 509 6.27 19.45 -21.17
CA MET A 509 7.33 18.49 -20.88
C MET A 509 8.73 19.12 -20.93
N ALA A 510 8.84 20.41 -21.25
CA ALA A 510 10.11 21.13 -21.24
C ALA A 510 10.76 21.08 -19.84
N VAL A 511 12.08 20.99 -19.80
CA VAL A 511 12.84 20.77 -18.56
C VAL A 511 12.54 21.86 -17.53
N GLU A 512 12.47 23.10 -17.98
CA GLU A 512 12.27 24.32 -17.19
C GLU A 512 10.97 24.26 -16.36
N HIS A 513 9.95 23.55 -16.85
CA HIS A 513 8.64 23.39 -16.21
C HIS A 513 8.54 22.15 -15.30
N ASN A 514 9.63 21.39 -15.14
CA ASN A 514 9.66 20.07 -14.49
C ASN A 514 10.92 19.90 -13.61
N THR A 515 11.36 20.95 -12.93
CA THR A 515 12.57 20.95 -12.08
C THR A 515 12.32 21.04 -10.57
N LEU A 516 11.07 21.07 -10.12
CA LEU A 516 10.71 21.24 -8.71
C LEU A 516 11.31 20.18 -7.78
N PHE A 517 11.29 18.90 -8.17
CA PHE A 517 11.85 17.79 -7.41
C PHE A 517 13.36 17.89 -7.31
N LEU A 518 14.05 18.19 -8.41
CA LEU A 518 15.50 18.46 -8.41
C LEU A 518 15.83 19.64 -7.48
N LEU A 519 15.08 20.73 -7.58
CA LEU A 519 15.23 21.90 -6.72
C LEU A 519 15.01 21.56 -5.25
N GLN A 520 14.00 20.74 -4.94
CA GLN A 520 13.75 20.26 -3.58
C GLN A 520 14.90 19.39 -3.07
N CYS A 521 15.51 18.55 -3.91
CA CYS A 521 16.69 17.77 -3.53
C CYS A 521 17.84 18.70 -3.09
N ILE A 522 18.19 19.69 -3.92
CA ILE A 522 19.24 20.68 -3.60
C ILE A 522 18.93 21.46 -2.33
N ARG A 523 17.66 21.83 -2.11
CA ARG A 523 17.25 22.66 -0.97
C ARG A 523 17.16 21.91 0.35
N ARG A 524 16.76 20.64 0.32
CA ARG A 524 16.41 19.87 1.52
C ARG A 524 17.48 18.88 1.92
N ILE A 525 18.23 18.34 0.98
CA ILE A 525 19.35 17.45 1.28
C ILE A 525 20.58 18.31 1.60
N PRO A 526 21.25 18.10 2.75
CA PRO A 526 22.43 18.86 3.15
C PRO A 526 23.52 18.93 2.08
N ASN A 527 23.85 17.80 1.46
CA ASN A 527 24.88 17.71 0.43
C ASN A 527 24.30 17.10 -0.85
N VAL A 528 24.41 17.81 -1.97
CA VAL A 528 24.02 17.30 -3.30
C VAL A 528 25.18 17.43 -4.25
N ASN A 529 25.62 16.29 -4.78
CA ASN A 529 26.75 16.17 -5.68
C ASN A 529 26.24 15.79 -7.07
N PHE A 530 26.69 16.48 -8.11
CA PHE A 530 26.42 16.10 -9.48
C PHE A 530 27.62 15.36 -10.06
N VAL A 531 27.36 14.20 -10.64
CA VAL A 531 28.38 13.22 -11.00
C VAL A 531 28.24 12.83 -12.46
N HIS A 532 29.35 12.76 -13.18
CA HIS A 532 29.36 12.25 -14.54
C HIS A 532 29.18 10.73 -14.49
N ARG A 533 28.08 10.21 -15.07
CA ARG A 533 27.67 8.80 -15.01
C ARG A 533 28.81 7.82 -15.31
N ASP A 534 29.46 7.96 -16.47
CA ASP A 534 30.42 6.95 -16.94
C ASP A 534 31.72 6.98 -16.13
N SER A 535 32.32 8.16 -15.93
CA SER A 535 33.57 8.26 -15.16
C SER A 535 33.40 8.17 -13.64
N GLY A 536 32.18 8.29 -13.11
CA GLY A 536 31.91 8.41 -11.68
C GLY A 536 32.53 9.64 -11.01
N ARG A 537 32.94 10.66 -11.79
CA ARG A 537 33.60 11.87 -11.28
C ARG A 537 32.60 12.98 -10.99
N THR A 538 32.71 13.60 -9.83
CA THR A 538 31.87 14.73 -9.40
C THR A 538 32.29 16.02 -10.08
N TYR A 539 31.31 16.77 -10.60
CA TYR A 539 31.54 18.01 -11.33
C TYR A 539 30.91 19.24 -10.68
N ALA A 540 29.97 19.07 -9.75
CA ALA A 540 29.44 20.16 -8.93
C ALA A 540 29.02 19.64 -7.57
N ARG A 541 29.17 20.46 -6.53
CA ARG A 541 28.72 20.15 -5.16
C ARG A 541 27.97 21.33 -4.56
N PHE A 542 26.82 21.00 -3.98
CA PHE A 542 26.00 21.89 -3.19
C PHE A 542 26.05 21.48 -1.73
N GLU A 543 26.23 22.46 -0.85
CA GLU A 543 26.20 22.30 0.60
C GLU A 543 25.19 23.28 1.19
N ALA A 544 24.21 22.76 1.94
CA ALA A 544 23.09 23.52 2.49
C ALA A 544 22.44 24.45 1.45
N ALA A 545 22.09 23.89 0.29
CA ALA A 545 21.49 24.58 -0.85
C ALA A 545 22.37 25.66 -1.54
N LYS A 546 23.65 25.75 -1.22
CA LYS A 546 24.59 26.71 -1.85
C LYS A 546 25.63 25.97 -2.68
N LEU A 547 25.93 26.46 -3.87
CA LEU A 547 27.03 25.94 -4.67
C LEU A 547 28.36 26.16 -3.94
N ALA A 548 29.02 25.06 -3.57
CA ALA A 548 30.31 25.10 -2.86
C ALA A 548 31.48 25.19 -3.86
N TRP A 549 31.46 24.34 -4.88
CA TRP A 549 32.47 24.29 -5.94
C TRP A 549 31.98 23.53 -7.17
N VAL A 550 32.71 23.67 -8.27
CA VAL A 550 32.60 22.89 -9.51
C VAL A 550 33.98 22.37 -9.97
N ASP A 551 33.99 21.38 -10.86
CA ASP A 551 35.13 21.12 -11.75
C ASP A 551 34.73 21.66 -13.13
N ALA A 552 35.30 22.80 -13.53
CA ALA A 552 34.90 23.50 -14.74
C ALA A 552 34.99 22.62 -16.01
N SER A 553 36.01 21.75 -16.07
CA SER A 553 36.25 20.86 -17.23
C SER A 553 35.21 19.74 -17.35
N LEU A 554 34.74 19.21 -16.21
CA LEU A 554 33.68 18.21 -16.20
C LEU A 554 32.31 18.87 -16.37
N LEU A 555 32.12 20.06 -15.80
CA LEU A 555 30.88 20.82 -15.94
C LEU A 555 30.62 21.19 -17.40
N GLU A 556 31.64 21.65 -18.14
CA GLU A 556 31.51 21.94 -19.57
C GLU A 556 31.08 20.69 -20.37
N ARG A 557 31.65 19.53 -20.05
CA ARG A 557 31.24 18.25 -20.65
C ARG A 557 29.81 17.87 -20.29
N ALA A 558 29.40 18.04 -19.04
CA ALA A 558 28.03 17.80 -18.61
C ALA A 558 27.04 18.75 -19.34
N PHE A 559 27.41 20.01 -19.53
CA PHE A 559 26.63 21.03 -20.23
C PHE A 559 26.56 20.84 -21.75
N ALA A 560 27.33 19.92 -22.33
CA ALA A 560 27.13 19.47 -23.70
C ALA A 560 25.76 18.80 -23.88
N GLN A 561 25.16 18.28 -22.80
CA GLN A 561 23.78 17.78 -22.79
C GLN A 561 22.81 18.96 -22.53
N PRO A 562 21.94 19.32 -23.49
CA PRO A 562 21.05 20.48 -23.37
C PRO A 562 20.12 20.40 -22.16
N GLU A 563 19.58 19.22 -21.86
CA GLU A 563 18.67 19.03 -20.72
C GLU A 563 19.37 19.25 -19.38
N VAL A 564 20.62 18.80 -19.22
CA VAL A 564 21.42 19.02 -17.99
C VAL A 564 21.68 20.51 -17.80
N ARG A 565 22.08 21.20 -18.87
CA ARG A 565 22.33 22.64 -18.83
C ARG A 565 21.05 23.41 -18.46
N ALA A 566 19.93 23.10 -19.10
CA ALA A 566 18.64 23.75 -18.84
C ALA A 566 18.20 23.55 -17.38
N ALA A 567 18.23 22.30 -16.89
CA ALA A 567 17.83 21.97 -15.54
C ALA A 567 18.70 22.66 -14.49
N LEU A 568 20.03 22.57 -14.60
CA LEU A 568 20.95 23.16 -13.63
C LEU A 568 20.91 24.69 -13.64
N THR A 569 20.75 25.31 -14.81
CA THR A 569 20.56 26.77 -14.91
C THR A 569 19.24 27.20 -14.27
N ALA A 570 18.18 26.40 -14.38
CA ALA A 570 16.88 26.71 -13.79
C ALA A 570 16.90 26.61 -12.25
N VAL A 571 17.56 25.60 -11.67
CA VAL A 571 17.54 25.36 -10.22
C VAL A 571 18.66 26.05 -9.45
N ALA A 572 19.79 26.36 -10.12
CA ALA A 572 20.98 26.96 -9.51
C ALA A 572 21.71 27.90 -10.50
N PRO A 573 21.18 29.09 -10.82
CA PRO A 573 21.79 30.02 -11.77
C PRO A 573 23.24 30.44 -11.45
N GLU A 574 23.64 30.35 -10.18
CA GLU A 574 25.00 30.60 -9.69
C GLU A 574 26.06 29.69 -10.33
N ILE A 575 25.67 28.48 -10.77
CA ILE A 575 26.58 27.52 -11.41
C ILE A 575 27.14 28.03 -12.74
N VAL A 576 26.40 28.91 -13.40
CA VAL A 576 26.81 29.55 -14.66
C VAL A 576 27.41 30.93 -14.40
N THR A 577 26.87 31.68 -13.43
CA THR A 577 27.22 33.10 -13.26
C THR A 577 28.46 33.33 -12.40
N ARG A 578 28.71 32.50 -11.37
CA ARG A 578 29.83 32.66 -10.43
C ARG A 578 30.35 31.30 -9.90
N PRO A 579 30.77 30.36 -10.76
CA PRO A 579 31.31 29.10 -10.27
C PRO A 579 32.65 29.31 -9.56
N ARG A 580 32.83 28.69 -8.39
CA ARG A 580 34.15 28.48 -7.79
C ARG A 580 34.71 27.17 -8.31
N ASP A 581 35.75 27.22 -9.13
CA ASP A 581 36.42 26.03 -9.64
C ASP A 581 37.36 25.44 -8.56
N ASP A 582 37.20 24.17 -8.23
CA ASP A 582 38.00 23.44 -7.23
C ASP A 582 38.18 21.96 -7.65
N PRO A 583 39.04 21.69 -8.65
CA PRO A 583 39.21 20.34 -9.21
C PRO A 583 39.92 19.38 -8.24
N GLU A 584 40.60 19.87 -7.20
CA GLU A 584 41.22 19.03 -6.17
C GLU A 584 40.16 18.47 -5.23
N ALA A 585 39.24 19.32 -4.74
CA ALA A 585 38.08 18.87 -3.98
C ALA A 585 37.24 17.87 -4.77
N ALA A 586 37.03 18.13 -6.07
CA ALA A 586 36.31 17.23 -6.97
C ALA A 586 36.97 15.84 -7.08
N ARG A 587 38.30 15.78 -7.21
CA ARG A 587 39.05 14.51 -7.26
C ARG A 587 38.96 13.73 -5.96
N ALA A 588 39.17 14.41 -4.82
CA ALA A 588 39.10 13.78 -3.51
C ALA A 588 37.71 13.16 -3.24
N HIS A 589 36.64 13.91 -3.55
CA HIS A 589 35.27 13.43 -3.41
C HIS A 589 34.95 12.26 -4.34
N SER A 590 35.41 12.33 -5.60
CA SER A 590 35.21 11.25 -6.58
C SER A 590 35.83 9.93 -6.13
N ALA A 591 37.00 9.97 -5.47
CA ALA A 591 37.63 8.78 -4.92
C ALA A 591 36.81 8.15 -3.79
N ALA A 592 36.23 8.97 -2.91
CA ALA A 592 35.33 8.48 -1.85
C ALA A 592 34.04 7.88 -2.42
N LEU A 593 33.49 8.47 -3.49
CA LEU A 593 32.27 8.03 -4.13
C LEU A 593 32.38 6.62 -4.74
N GLN A 594 33.54 6.25 -5.26
CA GLN A 594 33.77 4.91 -5.82
C GLN A 594 33.56 3.80 -4.78
N ALA A 595 33.88 4.04 -3.51
CA ALA A 595 33.59 3.09 -2.44
C ALA A 595 32.08 2.90 -2.20
N ALA A 596 31.26 3.92 -2.49
CA ALA A 596 29.81 3.86 -2.31
C ALA A 596 29.10 2.97 -3.36
N ARG A 597 29.76 2.63 -4.48
CA ARG A 597 29.24 1.70 -5.51
C ARG A 597 28.87 0.33 -4.93
N PHE A 598 29.47 -0.03 -3.81
CA PHE A 598 29.13 -1.24 -3.05
C PHE A 598 27.65 -1.31 -2.64
N HIS A 599 27.00 -0.17 -2.41
CA HIS A 599 25.60 -0.10 -1.94
C HIS A 599 24.58 0.10 -3.07
N THR A 600 25.02 0.38 -4.29
CA THR A 600 24.14 0.60 -5.44
C THR A 600 23.82 -0.71 -6.18
N LEU A 601 22.62 -0.79 -6.74
CA LEU A 601 22.19 -1.86 -7.64
C LEU A 601 22.48 -1.50 -9.10
N GLY A 602 22.16 -0.27 -9.51
CA GLY A 602 22.22 0.13 -10.90
C GLY A 602 23.64 0.29 -11.44
N ARG A 603 23.75 0.37 -12.76
CA ARG A 603 25.03 0.57 -13.46
C ARG A 603 25.38 2.05 -13.52
N TRP A 604 26.60 2.35 -13.09
CA TRP A 604 27.30 3.62 -13.27
C TRP A 604 28.79 3.43 -12.95
N GLY A 605 29.63 4.38 -13.36
CA GLY A 605 31.08 4.29 -13.23
C GLY A 605 31.69 3.27 -14.22
N ASP A 606 33.00 3.41 -14.46
CA ASP A 606 33.82 2.43 -15.17
C ASP A 606 34.05 1.17 -14.30
#